data_AF-A0A136N3Q7-F1
#
_entry.id   AF-A0A136N3Q7-F1
#
_cell.length_a   1.000
_cell.length_b   1.000
_cell.length_c   1.000
_cell.angle_alpha   90.00
_cell.angle_beta   90.00
_cell.angle_gamma   90.00
#
_symmetry.space_group_name_H-M   'P 1'
#
loop_
_entity.id
_entity.type
_entity.pdbx_description
1 polymer ?
#
loop_
_entity_poly.entity_id
_entity_poly.type
_entity_poly.pdbx_seq_one_letter_code
_entity_poly.pdbx_strand_id
1 'polypeptide(L)'
;MKRLLIISTLLLAFFKMDAFSAIPNHPPAIKEDIKVQRKFNSDFQNQYQTREFDYSENSSGTEQIYPTNFTARWLKYLPDIFKVATYIALIIALYFLIKTWLKRKSNMKLFGTQKEQLQYEEEELLSPNTDFGAMIRTAENRGDYRSAIRYRYLQILMMLNGNGLIKYTKDKTNTDYQVEMMSSTISDAFNQISYIYTYAWYGGFEVTSDDYKTAVSLFDDVKNASLS
;
A
#
# COMPACT_ATOMS: atom_id res chain seq x y z
N MET A 1 -30.97 12.18 -23.83
CA MET A 1 -30.39 12.39 -22.48
C MET A 1 -31.18 11.63 -21.39
N LYS A 2 -31.45 10.33 -21.55
CA LYS A 2 -32.14 9.50 -20.52
C LYS A 2 -31.40 8.18 -20.18
N ARG A 3 -30.25 7.90 -20.81
CA ARG A 3 -29.45 6.68 -20.58
C ARG A 3 -28.30 6.87 -19.58
N LEU A 4 -28.02 8.11 -19.17
CA LEU A 4 -26.94 8.42 -18.21
C LEU A 4 -27.39 8.37 -16.74
N LEU A 5 -28.70 8.37 -16.46
CA LEU A 5 -29.25 8.44 -15.10
C LEU A 5 -29.35 7.08 -14.39
N ILE A 6 -29.30 5.96 -15.11
CA ILE A 6 -29.52 4.63 -14.53
C ILE A 6 -28.23 4.05 -13.91
N ILE A 7 -27.06 4.54 -14.31
CA ILE A 7 -25.78 4.07 -13.76
C ILE A 7 -25.44 4.78 -12.44
N SER A 8 -26.03 5.95 -12.18
CA SER A 8 -25.80 6.72 -10.95
C SER A 8 -26.57 6.20 -9.73
N THR A 9 -27.68 5.47 -9.90
CA THR A 9 -28.50 5.01 -8.77
C THR A 9 -28.02 3.71 -8.15
N LEU A 10 -27.18 2.93 -8.85
CA LEU A 10 -26.66 1.65 -8.33
C LEU A 10 -25.45 1.82 -7.39
N LEU A 11 -24.75 2.97 -7.44
CA LEU A 11 -23.53 3.22 -6.65
C LEU A 11 -23.82 3.81 -5.26
N LEU A 12 -25.03 4.32 -4.99
CA LEU A 12 -25.40 4.92 -3.69
C LEU A 12 -25.92 3.89 -2.66
N ALA A 13 -26.12 2.63 -3.03
CA ALA A 13 -26.65 1.60 -2.13
C ALA A 13 -25.58 0.94 -1.24
N PHE A 14 -24.28 1.13 -1.54
CA PHE A 14 -23.19 0.45 -0.83
C PHE A 14 -22.63 1.22 0.40
N PHE A 15 -23.16 2.39 0.72
CA PHE A 15 -22.61 3.26 1.79
C PHE A 15 -23.55 3.51 2.98
N LYS A 16 -24.61 2.72 3.16
CA LYS A 16 -25.49 2.78 4.34
C LYS A 16 -25.54 1.45 5.09
N MET A 17 -24.41 1.01 5.60
CA MET A 17 -24.38 -0.07 6.58
C MET A 17 -23.28 0.19 7.61
N ASP A 18 -23.41 1.31 8.33
CA ASP A 18 -22.74 1.56 9.59
C ASP A 18 -23.61 2.51 10.41
N ALA A 19 -24.51 1.92 11.22
CA ALA A 19 -25.06 2.48 12.46
C ALA A 19 -26.33 1.72 12.86
N PHE A 20 -26.17 0.54 13.47
CA PHE A 20 -27.14 0.13 14.50
C PHE A 20 -26.37 -0.10 15.79
N SER A 21 -26.33 0.98 16.55
CA SER A 21 -25.80 1.15 17.88
C SER A 21 -26.46 0.22 18.91
N ALA A 22 -25.62 -0.35 19.78
CA ALA A 22 -25.87 -0.76 21.17
C ALA A 22 -27.33 -1.07 21.58
N ILE A 23 -27.62 -2.34 21.85
CA ILE A 23 -28.80 -2.77 22.62
C ILE A 23 -28.38 -2.88 24.10
N PRO A 24 -28.90 -2.05 25.02
CA PRO A 24 -28.76 -2.32 26.44
C PRO A 24 -29.88 -3.26 26.91
N ASN A 25 -29.45 -4.29 27.62
CA ASN A 25 -30.10 -4.97 28.75
C ASN A 25 -31.31 -5.89 28.49
N HIS A 26 -31.15 -7.11 29.02
CA HIS A 26 -32.12 -8.18 29.18
C HIS A 26 -33.56 -7.70 29.51
N PRO A 27 -34.61 -8.27 28.87
CA PRO A 27 -35.96 -8.18 29.41
C PRO A 27 -36.04 -8.90 30.77
N PRO A 28 -36.76 -8.36 31.77
CA PRO A 28 -36.90 -9.01 33.07
C PRO A 28 -37.61 -10.36 32.91
N ALA A 29 -37.16 -11.35 33.66
CA ALA A 29 -37.71 -12.70 33.65
C ALA A 29 -39.22 -12.70 33.95
N ILE A 30 -40.02 -13.17 32.99
CA ILE A 30 -41.44 -13.44 33.20
C ILE A 30 -41.54 -14.68 34.10
N LYS A 31 -42.04 -14.48 35.32
CA LYS A 31 -42.43 -15.57 36.22
C LYS A 31 -43.87 -16.00 35.91
N GLU A 32 -44.07 -17.31 36.06
CA GLU A 32 -45.31 -18.08 36.16
C GLU A 32 -45.86 -18.76 34.88
N ASP A 33 -45.82 -20.08 34.97
CA ASP A 33 -46.29 -21.12 34.06
C ASP A 33 -47.83 -21.22 34.14
N ILE A 34 -48.54 -20.62 33.18
CA ILE A 34 -49.97 -20.88 32.99
C ILE A 34 -50.12 -21.94 31.89
N LYS A 35 -50.17 -23.22 32.28
CA LYS A 35 -50.62 -24.30 31.39
C LYS A 35 -52.11 -24.16 31.08
N VAL A 36 -52.43 -23.39 30.04
CA VAL A 36 -53.76 -23.40 29.44
C VAL A 36 -53.92 -24.71 28.66
N GLN A 37 -54.66 -25.67 29.21
CA GLN A 37 -55.06 -26.85 28.46
C GLN A 37 -56.13 -26.46 27.42
N ARG A 38 -55.72 -26.34 26.16
CA ARG A 38 -56.66 -26.13 25.03
C ARG A 38 -57.50 -27.39 24.83
N LYS A 39 -58.81 -27.29 25.08
CA LYS A 39 -59.77 -28.32 24.66
C LYS A 39 -60.06 -28.14 23.17
N PHE A 40 -59.67 -29.12 22.38
CA PHE A 40 -59.92 -29.14 20.94
C PHE A 40 -61.35 -29.63 20.67
N ASN A 41 -62.09 -28.91 19.83
CA ASN A 41 -63.44 -29.33 19.45
C ASN A 41 -63.34 -30.55 18.54
N SER A 42 -63.91 -31.68 18.94
CA SER A 42 -63.85 -32.94 18.20
C SER A 42 -64.59 -32.90 16.86
N ASP A 43 -65.43 -31.89 16.63
CA ASP A 43 -66.29 -31.77 15.45
C ASP A 43 -65.69 -30.87 14.35
N PHE A 44 -64.42 -30.49 14.48
CA PHE A 44 -63.73 -29.58 13.56
C PHE A 44 -63.70 -30.07 12.10
N GLN A 45 -63.74 -31.38 11.86
CA GLN A 45 -63.68 -31.96 10.51
C GLN A 45 -64.97 -31.72 9.71
N ASN A 46 -66.12 -31.66 10.38
CA ASN A 46 -67.41 -31.46 9.72
C ASN A 46 -67.59 -30.01 9.23
N GLN A 47 -66.80 -29.07 9.74
CA GLN A 47 -66.86 -27.64 9.37
C GLN A 47 -66.27 -27.34 7.98
N TYR A 48 -65.52 -28.29 7.39
CA TYR A 48 -64.83 -28.10 6.10
C TYR A 48 -65.39 -28.99 4.97
N GLN A 49 -66.56 -29.60 5.18
CA GLN A 49 -67.24 -30.42 4.17
C GLN A 49 -68.24 -29.61 3.30
N THR A 50 -68.22 -28.28 3.37
CA THR A 50 -69.11 -27.43 2.58
C THR A 50 -68.60 -27.28 1.14
N ARG A 51 -69.50 -26.96 0.21
CA ARG A 51 -69.19 -26.71 -1.21
C ARG A 51 -68.16 -25.60 -1.45
N GLU A 52 -67.96 -24.69 -0.50
CA GLU A 52 -66.93 -23.64 -0.58
C GLU A 52 -65.50 -24.18 -0.49
N PHE A 53 -65.31 -25.40 0.03
CA PHE A 53 -64.00 -26.04 0.18
C PHE A 53 -63.81 -27.25 -0.76
N ASP A 54 -64.71 -27.43 -1.73
CA ASP A 54 -64.56 -28.41 -2.80
C ASP A 54 -63.75 -27.81 -3.95
N TYR A 55 -62.44 -28.07 -3.96
CA TYR A 55 -61.49 -27.58 -4.96
C TYR A 55 -61.47 -28.43 -6.25
N SER A 56 -62.51 -29.22 -6.50
CA SER A 56 -62.64 -29.96 -7.76
C SER A 56 -63.45 -29.16 -8.80
N GLU A 57 -62.82 -28.17 -9.44
CA GLU A 57 -63.39 -27.51 -10.63
C GLU A 57 -62.42 -27.49 -11.83
N ASN A 58 -62.97 -27.84 -12.99
CA ASN A 58 -62.31 -28.09 -14.28
C ASN A 58 -61.47 -26.92 -14.79
N SER A 59 -60.21 -27.20 -15.11
CA SER A 59 -59.29 -26.31 -15.80
C SER A 59 -59.65 -26.17 -17.30
N SER A 60 -60.62 -25.30 -17.60
CA SER A 60 -60.81 -24.77 -18.95
C SER A 60 -60.56 -23.26 -18.97
N GLY A 61 -59.30 -22.88 -18.73
CA GLY A 61 -58.75 -21.56 -19.01
C GLY A 61 -57.57 -21.75 -19.95
N THR A 62 -57.64 -21.19 -21.16
CA THR A 62 -56.62 -21.31 -22.20
C THR A 62 -55.22 -20.99 -21.66
N GLU A 63 -54.31 -21.97 -21.69
CA GLU A 63 -52.90 -21.76 -21.35
C GLU A 63 -52.26 -20.77 -22.35
N GLN A 64 -51.88 -19.60 -21.85
CA GLN A 64 -51.03 -18.65 -22.59
C GLN A 64 -49.57 -19.12 -22.48
N ILE A 65 -49.08 -19.80 -23.51
CA ILE A 65 -47.67 -20.19 -23.63
C ILE A 65 -46.85 -18.93 -23.98
N TYR A 66 -46.11 -18.37 -23.02
CA TYR A 66 -45.11 -17.35 -23.29
C TYR A 66 -43.87 -17.99 -23.93
N PRO A 67 -43.43 -17.56 -25.14
CA PRO A 67 -42.20 -18.09 -25.72
C PRO A 67 -41.01 -17.73 -24.82
N THR A 68 -40.23 -18.75 -24.45
CA THR A 68 -39.06 -18.72 -23.55
C THR A 68 -37.85 -18.01 -24.15
N ASN A 69 -38.03 -16.77 -24.63
CA ASN A 69 -36.95 -15.93 -25.15
C ASN A 69 -36.24 -15.15 -24.04
N PHE A 70 -36.23 -15.66 -22.80
CA PHE A 70 -35.55 -15.02 -21.67
C PHE A 70 -34.04 -14.91 -21.93
N THR A 71 -33.46 -15.88 -22.62
CA THR A 71 -32.04 -15.88 -23.01
C THR A 71 -31.74 -14.85 -24.11
N ALA A 72 -32.60 -14.71 -25.12
CA ALA A 72 -32.32 -13.83 -26.26
C ALA A 72 -32.24 -12.33 -25.91
N ARG A 73 -32.90 -11.90 -24.81
CA ARG A 73 -33.01 -10.47 -24.47
C ARG A 73 -31.71 -9.86 -23.95
N TRP A 74 -30.88 -10.62 -23.23
CA TRP A 74 -29.60 -10.12 -22.71
C TRP A 74 -28.46 -10.27 -23.73
N LEU A 75 -28.53 -11.27 -24.63
CA LEU A 75 -27.61 -11.45 -25.76
C LEU A 75 -27.49 -10.20 -26.63
N LYS A 76 -28.59 -9.43 -26.79
CA LYS A 76 -28.60 -8.15 -27.53
C LYS A 76 -27.61 -7.11 -26.99
N TYR A 77 -27.29 -7.14 -25.70
CA TYR A 77 -26.42 -6.17 -25.05
C TYR A 77 -24.96 -6.62 -24.90
N LEU A 78 -24.66 -7.89 -25.22
CA LEU A 78 -23.30 -8.43 -25.20
C LEU A 78 -22.25 -7.57 -25.91
N PRO A 79 -22.45 -7.11 -27.17
CA PRO A 79 -21.41 -6.33 -27.85
C PRO A 79 -21.12 -4.98 -27.17
N ASP A 80 -22.11 -4.35 -26.56
CA ASP A 80 -21.92 -3.10 -25.82
C ASP A 80 -21.24 -3.33 -24.47
N ILE A 81 -21.53 -4.47 -23.81
CA ILE A 81 -20.82 -4.90 -22.59
C ILE A 81 -19.34 -5.16 -22.91
N PHE A 82 -19.02 -5.84 -24.02
CA PHE A 82 -17.63 -6.06 -24.43
C PHE A 82 -16.90 -4.76 -24.71
N LYS A 83 -17.53 -3.78 -25.37
CA LYS A 83 -16.93 -2.45 -25.58
C LYS A 83 -16.59 -1.78 -24.25
N VAL A 84 -17.54 -1.71 -23.31
CA VAL A 84 -17.31 -1.11 -21.98
C VAL A 84 -16.21 -1.87 -21.22
N ALA A 85 -16.23 -3.20 -21.26
CA ALA A 85 -15.20 -4.04 -20.64
C ALA A 85 -13.80 -3.79 -21.23
N THR A 86 -13.68 -3.58 -22.54
CA THR A 86 -12.39 -3.24 -23.17
C THR A 86 -11.84 -1.89 -22.70
N TYR A 87 -12.68 -0.86 -22.56
CA TYR A 87 -12.23 0.43 -22.03
C TYR A 87 -11.80 0.33 -20.56
N ILE A 88 -12.53 -0.43 -19.74
CA ILE A 88 -12.16 -0.70 -18.34
C ILE A 88 -10.83 -1.45 -18.27
N ALA A 89 -10.64 -2.49 -19.10
CA ALA A 89 -9.41 -3.25 -19.15
C ALA A 89 -8.21 -2.36 -19.56
N LEU A 90 -8.39 -1.43 -20.51
CA LEU A 90 -7.36 -0.47 -20.90
C LEU A 90 -7.01 0.50 -19.76
N ILE A 91 -7.99 1.00 -19.01
CA ILE A 91 -7.75 1.87 -17.84
C ILE A 91 -7.00 1.10 -16.74
N ILE A 92 -7.39 -0.15 -16.48
CA ILE A 92 -6.70 -1.02 -15.51
C ILE A 92 -5.27 -1.29 -15.98
N ALA A 93 -5.07 -1.64 -17.25
CA ALA A 93 -3.76 -1.86 -17.83
C ALA A 93 -2.89 -0.59 -17.73
N LEU A 94 -3.45 0.58 -18.05
CA LEU A 94 -2.77 1.87 -17.91
C LEU A 94 -2.42 2.17 -16.44
N TYR A 95 -3.33 1.91 -15.50
CA TYR A 95 -3.04 2.02 -14.06
C TYR A 95 -1.89 1.10 -13.64
N PHE A 96 -1.88 -0.15 -14.08
CA PHE A 96 -0.78 -1.08 -13.81
C PHE A 96 0.53 -0.65 -14.47
N LEU A 97 0.49 -0.12 -15.69
CA LEU A 97 1.66 0.45 -16.37
C LEU A 97 2.21 1.64 -15.59
N ILE A 98 1.37 2.61 -15.21
CA ILE A 98 1.77 3.77 -14.40
C ILE A 98 2.31 3.30 -13.04
N LYS A 99 1.63 2.39 -12.35
CA LYS A 99 2.03 1.86 -11.05
C LYS A 99 3.37 1.10 -11.13
N THR A 100 3.57 0.30 -12.17
CA THR A 100 4.83 -0.45 -12.35
C THR A 100 5.97 0.47 -12.79
N TRP A 101 5.70 1.49 -13.60
CA TRP A 101 6.69 2.49 -14.00
C TRP A 101 7.10 3.39 -12.84
N LEU A 102 6.13 3.86 -12.03
CA LEU A 102 6.37 4.58 -10.78
C LEU A 102 7.17 3.72 -9.80
N LYS A 103 6.86 2.42 -9.64
CA LYS A 103 7.64 1.52 -8.78
C LYS A 103 9.07 1.27 -9.27
N ARG A 104 9.33 1.34 -10.59
CA ARG A 104 10.70 1.26 -11.11
C ARG A 104 11.51 2.54 -10.85
N LYS A 105 10.84 3.69 -10.76
CA LYS A 105 11.48 4.99 -10.48
C LYS A 105 11.48 5.37 -8.99
N SER A 106 10.55 4.83 -8.20
CA SER A 106 10.45 5.09 -6.76
C SER A 106 10.90 3.87 -5.95
N ASN A 107 12.21 3.77 -5.75
CA ASN A 107 12.75 3.16 -4.51
C ASN A 107 12.58 4.11 -3.29
N MET A 108 11.78 5.17 -3.41
CA MET A 108 11.36 6.02 -2.30
C MET A 108 10.26 5.34 -1.48
N LYS A 109 10.68 4.55 -0.49
CA LYS A 109 9.84 4.25 0.67
C LYS A 109 9.55 5.57 1.39
N LEU A 110 8.28 5.96 1.33
CA LEU A 110 7.72 7.15 1.98
C LEU A 110 7.69 6.95 3.50
N PHE A 111 8.45 7.81 4.19
CA PHE A 111 8.39 8.27 5.58
C PHE A 111 7.28 7.68 6.48
N GLY A 112 7.69 6.96 7.53
CA GLY A 112 6.80 6.66 8.67
C GLY A 112 7.41 5.76 9.76
N THR A 113 8.23 4.78 9.40
CA THR A 113 8.78 3.77 10.36
C THR A 113 10.30 3.63 10.31
N GLN A 114 10.99 4.58 9.64
CA GLN A 114 12.39 4.42 9.24
C GLN A 114 13.40 4.57 10.38
N LYS A 115 13.10 5.30 11.46
CA LYS A 115 14.13 5.67 12.44
C LYS A 115 14.73 4.46 13.18
N GLU A 116 13.89 3.50 13.56
CA GLU A 116 14.32 2.29 14.30
C GLU A 116 14.96 1.25 13.37
N GLN A 117 14.43 1.09 12.14
CA GLN A 117 15.04 0.24 11.11
C GLN A 117 16.38 0.78 10.62
N LEU A 118 16.53 2.11 10.50
CA LEU A 118 17.79 2.75 10.14
C LEU A 118 18.85 2.60 11.23
N GLN A 119 18.47 2.67 12.51
CA GLN A 119 19.40 2.42 13.61
C GLN A 119 19.92 0.98 13.61
N TYR A 120 19.05 0.00 13.36
CA TYR A 120 19.44 -1.41 13.29
C TYR A 120 20.32 -1.71 12.07
N GLU A 121 19.99 -1.16 10.90
CA GLU A 121 20.77 -1.32 9.67
C GLU A 121 22.16 -0.65 9.79
N GLU A 122 22.25 0.47 10.52
CA GLU A 122 23.52 1.18 10.75
C GLU A 122 24.44 0.43 11.73
N GLU A 123 23.90 -0.29 12.72
CA GLU A 123 24.70 -1.19 13.59
C GLU A 123 25.33 -2.38 12.84
N GLU A 124 24.66 -2.91 11.81
CA GLU A 124 25.21 -3.99 10.97
C GLU A 124 26.28 -3.48 9.98
N LEU A 125 26.12 -2.25 9.49
CA LEU A 125 27.02 -1.58 8.52
C LEU A 125 28.38 -1.15 9.10
N LEU A 126 28.56 -1.21 10.42
CA LEU A 126 29.75 -0.67 11.11
C LEU A 126 30.62 -1.77 11.74
N SER A 127 30.36 -3.03 11.40
CA SER A 127 31.25 -4.13 11.76
C SER A 127 32.62 -3.92 11.09
N PRO A 128 33.75 -4.21 11.77
CA PRO A 128 35.10 -4.06 11.18
C PRO A 128 35.33 -4.82 9.86
N ASN A 129 34.47 -5.81 9.56
CA ASN A 129 34.53 -6.62 8.34
C ASN A 129 33.57 -6.15 7.24
N THR A 130 33.01 -4.94 7.34
CA THR A 130 32.04 -4.45 6.35
C THR A 130 32.75 -4.14 5.03
N ASP A 131 32.41 -4.87 3.96
CA ASP A 131 32.88 -4.58 2.61
C ASP A 131 32.02 -3.47 1.99
N PHE A 132 32.36 -2.22 2.33
CA PHE A 132 31.76 -1.04 1.71
C PHE A 132 31.86 -1.08 0.18
N GLY A 133 32.93 -1.66 -0.37
CA GLY A 133 33.11 -1.79 -1.82
C GLY A 133 32.03 -2.66 -2.47
N ALA A 134 31.70 -3.81 -1.86
CA ALA A 134 30.60 -4.65 -2.33
C ALA A 134 29.24 -3.97 -2.23
N MET A 135 29.00 -3.24 -1.13
CA MET A 135 27.75 -2.49 -0.93
C MET A 135 27.58 -1.37 -1.95
N ILE A 136 28.63 -0.58 -2.20
CA ILE A 136 28.65 0.47 -3.22
C ILE A 136 28.36 -0.12 -4.60
N ARG A 137 29.08 -1.18 -5.02
CA ARG A 137 28.86 -1.84 -6.32
C ARG A 137 27.43 -2.37 -6.45
N THR A 138 26.89 -2.94 -5.38
CA THR A 138 25.52 -3.47 -5.38
C THR A 138 24.49 -2.35 -5.54
N ALA A 139 24.68 -1.23 -4.85
CA ALA A 139 23.81 -0.05 -4.96
C ALA A 139 23.89 0.58 -6.36
N GLU A 140 25.10 0.74 -6.90
CA GLU A 140 25.34 1.23 -8.27
C GLU A 140 24.66 0.35 -9.33
N ASN A 141 24.80 -0.97 -9.24
CA ASN A 141 24.18 -1.92 -10.17
C ASN A 141 22.64 -1.89 -10.11
N ARG A 142 22.07 -1.50 -8.97
CA ARG A 142 20.62 -1.35 -8.78
C ARG A 142 20.10 0.04 -9.16
N GLY A 143 20.98 0.97 -9.55
CA GLY A 143 20.64 2.37 -9.78
C GLY A 143 20.25 3.11 -8.50
N ASP A 144 20.59 2.58 -7.32
CA ASP A 144 20.33 3.22 -6.03
C ASP A 144 21.51 4.12 -5.64
N TYR A 145 21.61 5.26 -6.33
CA TYR A 145 22.70 6.20 -6.14
C TYR A 145 22.69 6.87 -4.77
N ARG A 146 21.52 6.97 -4.13
CA ARG A 146 21.40 7.50 -2.77
C ARG A 146 22.09 6.58 -1.76
N SER A 147 21.83 5.27 -1.83
CA SER A 147 22.51 4.29 -0.97
C SER A 147 24.01 4.23 -1.28
N ALA A 148 24.40 4.33 -2.55
CA ALA A 148 25.80 4.36 -2.94
C ALA A 148 26.56 5.57 -2.34
N ILE A 149 25.97 6.77 -2.35
CA ILE A 149 26.52 7.96 -1.67
C ILE A 149 26.65 7.72 -0.17
N ARG A 150 25.62 7.16 0.48
CA ARG A 150 25.67 6.85 1.92
C ARG A 150 26.84 5.92 2.25
N TYR A 151 26.99 4.83 1.51
CA TYR A 151 28.06 3.85 1.76
C TYR A 151 29.45 4.43 1.52
N ARG A 152 29.63 5.28 0.49
CA ARG A 152 30.89 6.01 0.26
C ARG A 152 31.23 6.96 1.41
N TYR A 153 30.24 7.70 1.90
CA TYR A 153 30.44 8.60 3.03
C TYR A 153 30.82 7.86 4.31
N LEU A 154 30.12 6.77 4.63
CA LEU A 154 30.47 5.90 5.77
C LEU A 154 31.88 5.31 5.65
N GLN A 155 32.28 4.87 4.45
CA GLN A 155 33.63 4.38 4.19
C GLN A 155 34.69 5.45 4.51
N ILE A 156 34.46 6.70 4.11
CA ILE A 156 35.37 7.80 4.43
C ILE A 156 35.43 8.05 5.93
N LEU A 157 34.29 8.06 6.64
CA LEU A 157 34.29 8.19 8.10
C LEU A 157 35.09 7.08 8.79
N MET A 158 34.96 5.83 8.34
CA MET A 158 35.74 4.71 8.89
C MET A 158 37.23 4.87 8.63
N MET A 159 37.61 5.33 7.45
CA MET A 159 39.00 5.59 7.08
C MET A 159 39.60 6.75 7.89
N LEU A 160 38.88 7.88 8.00
CA LEU A 160 39.32 9.03 8.81
C LEU A 160 39.46 8.65 10.29
N ASN A 161 38.56 7.82 10.80
CA ASN A 161 38.65 7.27 12.15
C ASN A 161 39.86 6.35 12.31
N GLY A 162 40.14 5.49 11.33
CA GLY A 162 41.35 4.65 11.30
C GLY A 162 42.64 5.47 11.29
N ASN A 163 42.64 6.64 10.63
CA ASN A 163 43.76 7.57 10.58
C ASN A 163 43.83 8.50 11.81
N GLY A 164 42.88 8.40 12.75
CA GLY A 164 42.84 9.23 13.96
C GLY A 164 42.47 10.71 13.71
N LEU A 165 41.95 11.04 12.53
CA LEU A 165 41.53 12.41 12.18
C LEU A 165 40.18 12.78 12.81
N ILE A 166 39.33 11.78 13.03
CA ILE A 166 38.06 11.91 13.74
C ILE A 166 37.92 10.77 14.74
N LYS A 167 37.04 10.93 15.72
CA LYS A 167 36.58 9.84 16.58
C LYS A 167 35.15 9.47 16.22
N TYR A 168 34.99 8.43 15.42
CA TYR A 168 33.66 7.98 14.98
C TYR A 168 32.81 7.47 16.15
N THR A 169 31.56 7.94 16.23
CA THR A 169 30.54 7.46 17.18
C THR A 169 29.16 7.59 16.56
N LYS A 170 28.28 6.61 16.79
CA LYS A 170 26.92 6.59 16.21
C LYS A 170 26.05 7.80 16.58
N ASP A 171 26.30 8.42 17.73
CA ASP A 171 25.50 9.53 18.24
C ASP A 171 25.94 10.89 17.67
N LYS A 172 27.04 10.94 16.91
CA LYS A 172 27.54 12.16 16.28
C LYS A 172 26.85 12.44 14.95
N THR A 173 26.56 13.71 14.75
CA THR A 173 26.04 14.26 13.49
C THR A 173 27.16 14.54 12.50
N ASN A 174 26.80 14.78 11.23
CA ASN A 174 27.78 15.22 10.22
C ASN A 174 28.48 16.51 10.65
N THR A 175 27.76 17.44 11.26
CA THR A 175 28.31 18.71 11.75
C THR A 175 29.36 18.48 12.85
N ASP A 176 29.16 17.49 13.72
CA ASP A 176 30.16 17.15 14.75
C ASP A 176 31.48 16.70 14.11
N TYR A 177 31.41 15.90 13.04
CA TYR A 177 32.61 15.49 12.30
C TYR A 177 33.27 16.66 11.55
N GLN A 178 32.48 17.59 11.01
CA GLN A 178 33.03 18.80 10.38
C GLN A 178 33.81 19.65 11.39
N VAL A 179 33.31 19.74 12.63
CA VAL A 179 33.98 20.44 13.73
C VAL A 179 35.33 19.80 14.08
N GLU A 180 35.39 18.46 14.16
CA GLU A 180 36.64 17.74 14.40
C GLU A 180 37.67 17.92 13.27
N MET A 181 37.19 18.01 12.03
CA MET A 181 38.03 18.17 10.85
C MET A 181 38.53 19.60 10.62
N MET A 182 38.09 20.60 11.41
CA MET A 182 38.43 22.01 11.16
C MET A 182 39.92 22.32 11.08
N SER A 183 40.75 21.61 11.85
CA SER A 183 42.21 21.78 11.85
C SER A 183 42.93 20.96 10.77
N SER A 184 42.20 20.15 10.02
CA SER A 184 42.74 19.30 8.96
C SER A 184 42.91 20.06 7.65
N THR A 185 43.96 19.73 6.91
CA THR A 185 44.20 20.24 5.55
C THR A 185 43.12 19.83 4.54
N ILE A 186 42.37 18.77 4.84
CA ILE A 186 41.28 18.27 3.99
C ILE A 186 39.88 18.72 4.44
N SER A 187 39.79 19.65 5.39
CA SER A 187 38.52 20.15 5.96
C SER A 187 37.52 20.60 4.89
N ASP A 188 37.95 21.43 3.94
CA ASP A 188 37.05 21.96 2.90
C ASP A 188 36.47 20.86 2.00
N ALA A 189 37.30 19.90 1.61
CA ALA A 189 36.88 18.76 0.80
C ALA A 189 35.93 17.85 1.60
N PHE A 190 36.21 17.62 2.88
CA PHE A 190 35.32 16.88 3.78
C PHE A 190 33.96 17.58 3.97
N ASN A 191 33.95 18.91 4.05
CA ASN A 191 32.73 19.70 4.16
C ASN A 191 31.85 19.57 2.91
N GLN A 192 32.45 19.55 1.72
CA GLN A 192 31.72 19.34 0.46
C GLN A 192 31.03 17.98 0.40
N ILE A 193 31.74 16.90 0.72
CA ILE A 193 31.14 15.55 0.70
C ILE A 193 30.09 15.38 1.82
N SER A 194 30.27 16.02 2.97
CA SER A 194 29.28 16.03 4.06
C SER A 194 27.99 16.73 3.65
N TYR A 195 28.09 17.81 2.87
CA TYR A 195 26.94 18.50 2.30
C TYR A 195 26.20 17.59 1.31
N ILE A 196 26.92 16.95 0.38
CA ILE A 196 26.35 16.01 -0.59
C ILE A 196 25.64 14.85 0.11
N TYR A 197 26.29 14.26 1.11
CA TYR A 197 25.67 13.20 1.91
C TYR A 197 24.39 13.68 2.61
N THR A 198 24.43 14.84 3.26
CA THR A 198 23.26 15.40 3.94
C THR A 198 22.11 15.66 2.97
N TYR A 199 22.41 16.20 1.80
CA TYR A 199 21.44 16.46 0.75
C TYR A 199 20.84 15.17 0.18
N ALA A 200 21.67 14.20 -0.19
CA ALA A 200 21.23 12.93 -0.75
C ALA A 200 20.47 12.07 0.27
N TRP A 201 20.93 12.04 1.53
CA TRP A 201 20.42 11.12 2.54
C TRP A 201 19.29 11.70 3.39
N TYR A 202 19.36 12.96 3.80
CA TYR A 202 18.32 13.60 4.62
C TYR A 202 17.44 14.57 3.83
N GLY A 203 17.93 15.10 2.70
CA GLY A 203 17.17 16.06 1.88
C GLY A 203 16.04 15.45 1.06
N GLY A 204 16.02 14.12 0.86
CA GLY A 204 14.92 13.44 0.16
C GLY A 204 14.86 13.70 -1.34
N PHE A 205 15.91 14.27 -1.92
CA PHE A 205 16.01 14.56 -3.35
C PHE A 205 16.38 13.31 -4.16
N GLU A 206 15.92 13.26 -5.42
CA GLU A 206 16.31 12.21 -6.37
C GLU A 206 17.75 12.48 -6.81
N VAL A 207 18.64 11.48 -6.65
CA VAL A 207 20.02 11.56 -7.11
C VAL A 207 20.09 10.91 -8.49
N THR A 208 20.40 11.71 -9.52
CA THR A 208 20.57 11.17 -10.88
C THR A 208 21.93 10.50 -11.06
N SER A 209 22.09 9.75 -12.15
CA SER A 209 23.39 9.12 -12.48
C SER A 209 24.51 10.17 -12.67
N ASP A 210 24.18 11.35 -13.21
CA ASP A 210 25.17 12.38 -13.46
C ASP A 210 25.53 13.16 -12.18
N ASP A 211 24.55 13.39 -11.30
CA ASP A 211 24.81 13.90 -9.95
C ASP A 211 25.73 12.94 -9.19
N TYR A 212 25.45 11.63 -9.30
CA TYR A 212 26.25 10.60 -8.66
C TYR A 212 27.70 10.58 -9.17
N LYS A 213 27.93 10.61 -10.48
CA LYS A 213 29.29 10.65 -11.05
C LYS A 213 30.08 11.86 -10.55
N THR A 214 29.43 13.02 -10.49
CA THR A 214 30.02 14.27 -9.97
C THR A 214 30.35 14.15 -8.48
N ALA A 215 29.46 13.52 -7.70
CA ALA A 215 29.73 13.26 -6.29
C ALA A 215 30.93 12.31 -6.13
N VAL A 216 31.01 11.24 -6.92
CA VAL A 216 32.07 10.23 -6.82
C VAL A 216 33.46 10.83 -6.96
N SER A 217 33.68 11.77 -7.89
CA SER A 217 34.99 12.42 -8.02
C SER A 217 35.41 13.16 -6.74
N LEU A 218 34.47 13.84 -6.07
CA LEU A 218 34.73 14.54 -4.81
C LEU A 218 35.04 13.57 -3.66
N PHE A 219 34.35 12.43 -3.62
CA PHE A 219 34.65 11.35 -2.65
C PHE A 219 36.06 10.78 -2.87
N ASP A 220 36.45 10.56 -4.13
CA ASP A 220 37.77 10.03 -4.47
C ASP A 220 38.89 11.05 -4.16
N ASP A 221 38.65 12.35 -4.35
CA ASP A 221 39.59 13.42 -3.99
C ASP A 221 39.87 13.43 -2.48
N VAL A 222 38.84 13.37 -1.64
CA VAL A 222 39.00 13.31 -0.17
C VAL A 222 39.76 12.05 0.24
N LYS A 223 39.41 10.90 -0.36
CA LYS A 223 40.08 9.64 -0.09
C LYS A 223 41.57 9.72 -0.41
N ASN A 224 41.94 10.22 -1.57
CA ASN A 224 43.33 10.34 -1.99
C ASN A 224 44.11 11.33 -1.10
N ALA A 225 43.52 12.47 -0.76
CA ALA A 225 44.14 13.49 0.08
C ALA A 225 44.32 13.05 1.55
N SER A 226 43.53 12.08 2.02
CA SER A 226 43.67 11.52 3.37
C SER A 226 44.75 10.44 3.50
N LEU A 227 45.26 9.92 2.38
CA LEU A 227 46.27 8.86 2.31
C LEU A 227 47.69 9.40 2.07
N SER A 228 47.80 10.68 1.69
CA SER A 228 49.05 11.42 1.47
C SER A 228 49.51 12.12 2.74
#